data_AF-A0A2N6EW63-F1
#
_entry.id   AF-A0A2N6EW63-F1
#
_cell.length_a   1.000
_cell.length_b   1.000
_cell.length_c   1.000
_cell.angle_alpha   90.00
_cell.angle_beta   90.00
_cell.angle_gamma   90.00
#
_symmetry.space_group_name_H-M   'P 1'
#
loop_
_entity.id
_entity.type
_entity.pdbx_description
1 polymer ?
#
loop_
_entity_poly.entity_id
_entity_poly.type
_entity_poly.pdbx_seq_one_letter_code
_entity_poly.pdbx_strand_id
1 'polypeptide(L)'
;MFDNTFLESLLNSLKNPILFADTAHVVRYVNRAARRFYSGADELIGKSLLDCHNPRSCEIMQEVLERLAAGQDEELIVDSEKHRIYMRAVRDVDDRLIGYYERFEPPLGS
;
A
#
# COMPACT_ATOMS: atom_id res chain seq x y z
N MET A 1 -1.21 -26.63 4.74
CA MET A 1 -1.21 -25.67 3.63
C MET A 1 -2.29 -24.67 3.94
N PHE A 2 -1.95 -23.39 4.06
CA PHE A 2 -2.95 -22.35 4.33
C PHE A 2 -3.59 -21.95 2.99
N ASP A 3 -4.90 -21.69 2.99
CA ASP A 3 -5.62 -21.21 1.82
C ASP A 3 -5.75 -19.68 1.82
N ASN A 4 -6.37 -19.13 0.77
CA ASN A 4 -6.57 -17.69 0.65
C ASN A 4 -7.45 -17.13 1.78
N THR A 5 -8.43 -17.90 2.25
CA THR A 5 -9.33 -17.49 3.34
C THR A 5 -8.58 -17.32 4.65
N PHE A 6 -7.63 -18.21 4.94
CA PHE A 6 -6.76 -18.09 6.10
C PHE A 6 -5.90 -16.81 6.04
N LEU A 7 -5.23 -16.56 4.89
CA LEU A 7 -4.38 -15.39 4.71
C LEU A 7 -5.18 -14.09 4.78
N GLU A 8 -6.36 -14.05 4.17
CA GLU A 8 -7.26 -12.91 4.24
C GLU A 8 -7.72 -12.66 5.68
N SER A 9 -8.02 -13.72 6.44
CA SER A 9 -8.39 -13.60 7.86
C SER A 9 -7.26 -13.00 8.69
N LEU A 10 -6.02 -13.40 8.42
CA LEU A 10 -4.84 -12.81 9.06
C LEU A 10 -4.70 -11.32 8.72
N LEU A 11 -4.78 -10.94 7.44
CA LEU A 11 -4.69 -9.54 7.01
C LEU A 11 -5.83 -8.67 7.55
N ASN A 12 -7.04 -9.23 7.67
CA ASN A 12 -8.21 -8.58 8.26
C ASN A 12 -8.14 -8.44 9.79
N SER A 13 -7.22 -9.14 10.45
CA SER A 13 -6.96 -9.00 11.88
C SER A 13 -6.07 -7.80 12.22
N LEU A 14 -5.33 -7.28 11.24
CA LEU A 14 -4.42 -6.16 11.44
C LEU A 14 -5.19 -4.86 11.72
N LYS A 15 -4.65 -4.05 12.64
CA LYS A 15 -5.24 -2.77 13.03
C LYS A 15 -5.02 -1.69 11.97
N ASN A 16 -3.89 -1.73 11.28
CA ASN A 16 -3.53 -0.75 10.26
C ASN A 16 -4.28 -1.04 8.95
N PRO A 17 -4.70 0.02 8.24
CA PRO A 17 -5.25 -0.14 6.90
C PRO A 17 -4.17 -0.70 5.97
N ILE A 18 -4.56 -1.69 5.16
CA ILE A 18 -3.73 -2.23 4.08
C ILE A 18 -4.54 -2.11 2.80
N LEU A 19 -4.00 -1.35 1.87
CA LEU A 19 -4.44 -1.25 0.48
C LEU A 19 -3.23 -1.63 -0.38
N PHE A 20 -3.34 -2.76 -1.08
CA PHE A 20 -2.30 -3.23 -2.00
C PHE A 20 -2.64 -2.81 -3.42
N ALA A 21 -1.70 -2.15 -4.08
CA ALA A 21 -1.72 -1.85 -5.49
C ALA A 21 -0.61 -2.60 -6.21
N ASP A 22 -0.89 -3.07 -7.42
CA ASP A 22 0.13 -3.70 -8.27
C ASP A 22 1.10 -2.67 -8.86
N THR A 23 2.05 -3.14 -9.66
CA THR A 23 3.04 -2.27 -10.33
C THR A 23 2.44 -1.37 -11.42
N ALA A 24 1.18 -1.56 -11.81
CA ALA A 24 0.43 -0.62 -12.65
C ALA A 24 -0.38 0.39 -11.81
N HIS A 25 -0.12 0.46 -10.51
CA HIS A 25 -0.85 1.26 -9.53
C HIS A 25 -2.34 0.90 -9.40
N VAL A 26 -2.74 -0.29 -9.86
CA VAL A 26 -4.13 -0.74 -9.76
C VAL A 26 -4.36 -1.39 -8.42
N VAL A 27 -5.38 -0.95 -7.67
CA VAL A 27 -5.73 -1.54 -6.38
C VAL A 27 -6.23 -2.97 -6.58
N ARG A 28 -5.58 -3.94 -5.94
CA ARG A 28 -5.95 -5.36 -6.04
C ARG A 28 -6.52 -5.93 -4.75
N TYR A 29 -6.24 -5.32 -3.60
CA TYR A 29 -6.71 -5.83 -2.32
C TYR A 29 -6.84 -4.72 -1.29
N VAL A 30 -7.85 -4.83 -0.43
CA VAL A 30 -8.03 -3.99 0.77
C VAL A 30 -8.42 -4.88 1.96
N ASN A 31 -7.81 -4.62 3.12
CA ASN A 31 -8.18 -5.32 4.37
C ASN A 31 -9.37 -4.65 5.07
N ARG A 32 -9.87 -5.27 6.15
CA ARG A 32 -10.99 -4.77 6.96
C ARG A 32 -10.70 -3.40 7.58
N ALA A 33 -9.46 -3.12 7.97
CA ALA A 33 -9.09 -1.82 8.51
C ALA A 33 -9.14 -0.72 7.43
N ALA A 34 -8.65 -1.00 6.21
CA ALA A 34 -8.74 -0.08 5.07
C ALA A 34 -10.18 0.22 4.70
N ARG A 35 -11.09 -0.75 4.72
CA ARG A 35 -12.53 -0.52 4.50
C ARG A 35 -13.17 0.43 5.51
N ARG A 36 -12.67 0.46 6.74
CA ARG A 36 -13.14 1.40 7.77
C ARG A 36 -12.50 2.77 7.62
N PHE A 37 -11.27 2.81 7.11
CA PHE A 37 -10.47 4.03 6.98
C PHE A 37 -10.85 4.84 5.74
N TYR A 38 -10.97 4.19 4.57
CA TYR A 38 -11.34 4.83 3.31
C TYR A 38 -12.82 4.61 3.01
N SER A 39 -13.59 5.68 2.88
CA SER A 39 -14.98 5.60 2.39
C SER A 39 -14.99 5.06 0.96
N GLY A 40 -15.71 3.97 0.72
CA GLY A 40 -15.79 3.35 -0.61
C GLY A 40 -14.56 2.50 -1.00
N ALA A 41 -13.80 1.99 -0.02
CA ALA A 41 -12.61 1.16 -0.31
C ALA A 41 -12.87 -0.01 -1.29
N ASP A 42 -14.05 -0.64 -1.22
CA ASP A 42 -14.40 -1.73 -2.15
C ASP A 42 -14.55 -1.24 -3.60
N GLU A 43 -14.95 0.02 -3.80
CA GLU A 43 -15.05 0.65 -5.12
C GLU A 43 -13.69 1.07 -5.69
N LEU A 44 -12.64 1.08 -4.87
CA LEU A 44 -11.27 1.34 -5.31
C LEU A 44 -10.65 0.11 -5.98
N ILE A 45 -11.13 -1.10 -5.66
CA ILE A 45 -10.61 -2.34 -6.26
C ILE A 45 -10.76 -2.27 -7.78
N GLY A 46 -9.66 -2.47 -8.50
CA GLY A 46 -9.59 -2.39 -9.95
C GLY A 46 -9.38 -0.99 -10.52
N LYS A 47 -9.38 0.06 -9.70
CA LYS A 47 -9.04 1.43 -10.12
C LYS A 47 -7.55 1.71 -9.98
N SER A 48 -7.03 2.60 -10.81
CA SER A 48 -5.67 3.12 -10.67
C SER A 48 -5.65 4.16 -9.56
N LEU A 49 -4.67 4.04 -8.65
CA LEU A 49 -4.43 5.08 -7.66
C LEU A 49 -4.02 6.42 -8.31
N LEU A 50 -3.40 6.37 -9.50
CA LEU A 50 -3.01 7.59 -10.22
C LEU A 50 -4.22 8.46 -10.62
N ASP A 51 -5.42 7.87 -10.74
CA ASP A 51 -6.65 8.62 -11.05
C ASP A 51 -7.21 9.35 -9.82
N CYS A 52 -6.76 8.97 -8.62
CA CYS A 52 -7.24 9.51 -7.34
C CYS A 52 -6.34 10.60 -6.76
N HIS A 53 -5.16 10.84 -7.36
CA HIS A 53 -4.14 11.73 -6.85
C HIS A 53 -3.87 12.90 -7.81
N ASN A 54 -3.33 13.99 -7.26
CA ASN A 54 -2.88 15.12 -8.07
C ASN A 54 -1.58 14.75 -8.84
N PRO A 55 -1.22 15.49 -9.90
CA PRO A 55 -0.06 15.16 -10.73
C PRO A 55 1.25 15.00 -9.96
N ARG A 56 1.48 15.85 -8.94
CA ARG A 56 2.71 15.79 -8.14
C ARG A 56 2.80 14.51 -7.30
N SER A 57 1.69 14.07 -6.71
CA SER A 57 1.62 12.81 -6.00
C SER A 57 1.81 11.62 -6.94
N CYS A 58 1.25 11.69 -8.16
CA CYS A 58 1.45 10.65 -9.17
C CYS A 58 2.92 10.52 -9.58
N GLU A 59 3.63 11.63 -9.80
CA GLU A 59 5.08 11.64 -10.06
C GLU A 59 5.84 10.94 -8.92
N ILE A 60 5.56 11.32 -7.67
CA ILE A 60 6.22 10.72 -6.49
C ILE A 60 5.98 9.21 -6.46
N MET A 61 4.73 8.76 -6.66
CA MET A 61 4.40 7.32 -6.65
C MET A 61 5.16 6.54 -7.72
N GLN A 62 5.32 7.11 -8.92
CA GLN A 62 6.06 6.49 -10.02
C GLN A 62 7.56 6.41 -9.69
N GLU A 63 8.16 7.52 -9.25
CA GLU A 63 9.59 7.56 -8.85
C GLU A 63 9.89 6.59 -7.70
N VAL A 64 9.00 6.50 -6.71
CA VAL A 64 9.16 5.58 -5.59
C VAL A 64 9.05 4.14 -6.09
N LEU A 65 8.11 3.83 -6.99
CA LEU A 65 7.97 2.49 -7.55
C LEU A 65 9.23 2.05 -8.29
N GLU A 66 9.89 2.95 -9.02
CA GLU A 66 11.19 2.68 -9.65
C GLU A 66 12.27 2.35 -8.61
N ARG A 67 12.33 3.07 -7.49
CA ARG A 67 13.25 2.76 -6.38
C ARG A 67 12.96 1.41 -5.75
N LEU A 68 11.69 1.07 -5.54
CA LEU A 68 11.30 -0.26 -5.06
C LEU A 68 11.68 -1.35 -6.07
N ALA A 69 11.50 -1.11 -7.37
CA ALA A 69 11.89 -2.03 -8.42
C ALA A 69 13.42 -2.25 -8.48
N ALA A 70 14.20 -1.23 -8.11
CA ALA A 70 15.65 -1.30 -7.97
C ALA A 70 16.14 -2.02 -6.70
N GLY A 71 15.23 -2.50 -5.85
CA GLY A 71 15.55 -3.30 -4.65
C GLY A 71 15.33 -2.59 -3.32
N GLN A 72 14.83 -1.36 -3.31
CA GLN A 72 14.45 -0.70 -2.06
C GLN A 72 13.23 -1.38 -1.43
N ASP A 73 13.21 -1.52 -0.10
CA ASP A 73 12.11 -2.17 0.62
C ASP A 73 10.94 -1.24 0.88
N GLU A 74 11.21 0.01 1.25
CA GLU A 74 10.21 1.03 1.48
C GLU A 74 10.79 2.43 1.34
N GLU A 75 9.92 3.40 1.07
CA GLU A 75 10.26 4.83 0.99
C GLU A 75 9.22 5.64 1.76
N LEU A 76 9.67 6.63 2.52
CA LEU A 76 8.79 7.57 3.21
C LEU A 76 8.18 8.55 2.19
N ILE A 77 6.85 8.55 2.06
CA ILE A 77 6.12 9.40 1.10
C ILE A 77 5.36 10.54 1.79
N VAL A 78 5.01 10.38 3.07
CA VAL A 78 4.39 11.42 3.90
C VAL A 78 5.03 11.41 5.27
N ASP A 79 5.53 12.56 5.71
CA ASP A 79 5.94 12.80 7.09
C ASP A 79 5.09 13.95 7.65
N SER A 80 4.27 13.65 8.66
CA SER A 80 3.34 14.62 9.25
C SER A 80 3.28 14.45 10.76
N GLU A 81 2.78 15.46 11.45
CA GLU A 81 2.58 15.43 12.91
C GLU A 81 1.65 14.32 13.39
N LYS A 82 0.84 13.74 12.48
CA LYS A 82 -0.12 12.68 12.82
C LYS A 82 0.41 11.30 12.51
N HIS A 83 1.06 11.13 11.37
CA HIS A 83 1.52 9.84 10.87
C HIS A 83 2.69 10.00 9.91
N ARG A 84 3.51 8.95 9.86
CA ARG A 84 4.49 8.71 8.80
C ARG A 84 3.97 7.60 7.90
N ILE A 85 3.92 7.83 6.60
CA ILE A 85 3.39 6.88 5.62
C ILE A 85 4.50 6.49 4.67
N TYR A 86 4.71 5.20 4.56
CA TYR A 86 5.68 4.60 3.67
C TYR A 86 5.00 3.87 2.54
N MET A 87 5.55 3.97 1.34
CA MET A 87 5.26 3.04 0.27
C MET A 87 6.18 1.83 0.43
N ARG A 88 5.62 0.67 0.77
CA ARG A 88 6.40 -0.55 1.05
C ARG A 88 6.21 -1.60 -0.01
N ALA A 89 7.32 -2.13 -0.52
CA ALA A 89 7.37 -3.18 -1.52
C ALA A 89 6.69 -4.46 -1.02
N VAL A 90 5.96 -5.11 -1.93
CA VAL A 90 5.52 -6.49 -1.79
C VAL A 90 6.19 -7.28 -2.91
N ARG A 91 6.87 -8.36 -2.52
CA ARG A 91 7.63 -9.20 -3.43
C ARG A 91 7.05 -10.62 -3.45
N ASP A 92 7.16 -11.28 -4.59
CA ASP A 92 6.82 -12.70 -4.71
C ASP A 92 7.94 -13.60 -4.15
N VAL A 93 7.78 -14.92 -4.33
CA VAL A 93 8.74 -15.93 -3.85
C VAL A 93 10.11 -15.86 -4.52
N ASP A 94 10.20 -15.22 -5.69
CA ASP A 94 11.44 -15.02 -6.45
C ASP A 94 12.02 -13.61 -6.21
N ASP A 95 11.55 -12.91 -5.16
CA ASP A 95 11.94 -11.55 -4.78
C ASP A 95 11.57 -10.46 -5.80
N ARG A 96 10.67 -10.77 -6.74
CA ARG A 96 10.22 -9.80 -7.74
C ARG A 96 9.17 -8.89 -7.16
N LEU A 97 9.31 -7.58 -7.41
CA LEU A 97 8.30 -6.60 -7.01
C LEU A 97 6.97 -6.89 -7.72
N ILE A 98 5.93 -7.19 -6.95
CA ILE A 98 4.57 -7.40 -7.48
C ILE A 98 3.64 -6.22 -7.20
N GLY A 99 4.08 -5.28 -6.38
CA GLY A 99 3.33 -4.07 -6.04
C GLY A 99 3.78 -3.51 -4.70
N TYR A 100 2.91 -2.75 -4.07
CA TYR A 100 3.20 -2.08 -2.81
C TYR A 100 1.93 -1.83 -2.00
N TYR A 101 2.10 -1.47 -0.73
CA TYR A 101 1.02 -0.96 0.11
C TYR A 101 1.50 0.23 0.94
N GLU A 102 0.55 1.02 1.43
CA GLU A 102 0.84 2.11 2.37
C GLU A 102 1.02 1.57 3.79
N ARG A 103 2.20 1.76 4.38
CA ARG A 103 2.51 1.37 5.76
C ARG A 103 2.52 2.60 6.66
N PHE A 104 1.68 2.57 7.68
CA PHE A 104 1.51 3.66 8.64
C PHE A 104 2.39 3.45 9.87
N GLU A 105 3.09 4.49 10.27
CA GLU A 105 3.80 4.60 11.54
C GLU A 105 3.36 5.84 12.33
N PRO A 106 3.48 5.80 13.67
CA PRO A 106 3.39 7.00 14.49
C PRO A 106 4.41 8.08 14.07
N PRO A 107 4.16 9.36 14.39
CA PRO A 107 5.13 10.42 14.19
C PRO A 107 6.35 10.21 15.10
N LEU A 108 7.48 10.85 14.77
CA LEU A 108 8.68 10.78 15.62
C LEU A 108 8.39 11.39 17.00
N GLY A 109 8.73 10.64 18.06
CA GLY A 109 8.58 11.10 19.45
C GLY A 109 7.20 10.90 20.08
N SER A 110 6.32 10.11 19.45
CA SER A 110 5.05 9.65 20.02
C SER A 110 5.21 8.66 21.18
#